data_AF-A0A3B0RTY3-F1
#
_entry.id   AF-A0A3B0RTY3-F1
#
_cell.length_a   1.000
_cell.length_b   1.000
_cell.length_c   1.000
_cell.angle_alpha   90.00
_cell.angle_beta   90.00
_cell.angle_gamma   90.00
#
_symmetry.space_group_name_H-M   'P 1'
#
loop_
_entity.id
_entity.type
_entity.pdbx_description
1 polymer ?
#
loop_
_entity_poly.entity_id
_entity_poly.type
_entity_poly.pdbx_seq_one_letter_code
_entity_poly.pdbx_strand_id
1 'polypeptide(L)' 'GEADAPYMSTIWHAGEIVGETTSGAWGYRVNASVALAMVRADLAAPGTELEVEIYGQRCKAVVQADAPLWDPKNERLRA' A
#
# COMPACT_ATOMS: atom_id res chain seq x y z
N GLY A 1 -8.13 6.85 7.03
CA GLY A 1 -9.52 7.27 6.74
C GLY A 1 -10.44 6.43 7.59
N GLU A 2 -11.73 6.37 7.25
CA GLU A 2 -12.73 5.56 7.97
C GLU A 2 -12.52 4.05 7.77
N ALA A 3 -11.86 3.65 6.67
CA ALA A 3 -11.57 2.25 6.34
C ALA A 3 -10.17 2.09 5.73
N ASP A 4 -9.62 0.88 5.86
CA ASP A 4 -8.44 0.41 5.15
C ASP A 4 -8.82 -0.24 3.82
N ALA A 5 -7.84 -0.46 2.94
CA ALA A 5 -8.08 -1.13 1.67
C ALA A 5 -8.55 -2.59 1.89
N PRO A 6 -9.78 -2.96 1.50
CA PRO A 6 -10.22 -4.36 1.55
C PRO A 6 -9.42 -5.24 0.57
N TYR A 7 -9.54 -6.55 0.75
CA TYR A 7 -9.05 -7.52 -0.24
C TYR A 7 -9.68 -7.25 -1.62
N MET A 8 -8.89 -7.33 -2.69
CA MET A 8 -9.30 -7.04 -4.08
C MET A 8 -9.72 -5.59 -4.32
N SER A 9 -9.22 -4.64 -3.53
CA SER A 9 -9.34 -3.22 -3.89
C SER A 9 -8.58 -2.97 -5.18
N THR A 10 -9.21 -2.31 -6.14
CA THR A 10 -8.55 -1.98 -7.41
C THR A 10 -7.52 -0.88 -7.20
N ILE A 11 -6.37 -1.05 -7.87
CA ILE A 11 -5.29 -0.07 -7.88
C ILE A 11 -5.31 0.62 -9.22
N TRP A 12 -5.29 1.95 -9.19
CA TRP A 12 -5.40 2.79 -10.36
C TRP A 12 -4.15 3.62 -10.58
N HIS A 13 -3.82 3.81 -11.86
CA HIS A 13 -2.83 4.79 -12.31
C HIS A 13 -3.34 5.42 -13.60
N ALA A 14 -3.36 6.75 -13.70
CA ALA A 14 -3.77 7.50 -14.89
C ALA A 14 -5.13 7.07 -15.47
N GLY A 15 -6.09 6.70 -14.60
CA GLY A 15 -7.43 6.31 -15.01
C GLY A 15 -7.60 4.85 -15.43
N GLU A 16 -6.55 4.03 -15.35
CA GLU A 16 -6.60 2.59 -15.64
C GLU A 16 -6.41 1.76 -14.38
N ILE A 17 -7.03 0.59 -14.32
CA ILE A 17 -6.78 -0.42 -13.28
C ILE A 17 -5.46 -1.13 -13.63
N VAL A 18 -4.52 -1.12 -12.71
CA VAL A 18 -3.15 -1.63 -12.89
C VAL A 18 -2.75 -2.70 -11.87
N GLY A 19 -3.66 -3.06 -10.98
CA GLY A 19 -3.40 -4.05 -9.93
C GLY A 19 -4.53 -4.16 -8.92
N GLU A 20 -4.27 -4.93 -7.88
CA GLU A 20 -5.19 -5.16 -6.78
C GLU A 20 -4.47 -5.40 -5.45
N THR A 21 -5.13 -5.04 -4.35
CA THR A 21 -4.63 -5.31 -3.00
C THR A 21 -4.88 -6.75 -2.59
N THR A 22 -3.90 -7.35 -1.92
CA THR A 22 -3.98 -8.72 -1.40
C THR A 22 -4.18 -8.75 0.11
N SER A 23 -3.72 -7.74 0.83
CA SER A 23 -3.88 -7.59 2.27
C SER A 23 -3.85 -6.12 2.63
N GLY A 24 -4.56 -5.71 3.68
CA GLY A 24 -4.59 -4.33 4.13
C GLY A 24 -4.94 -4.22 5.62
N ALA A 25 -4.33 -3.28 6.31
CA ALA A 25 -4.60 -2.96 7.71
C ALA A 25 -4.05 -1.59 8.12
N TRP A 26 -4.59 -1.03 9.20
CA TRP A 26 -4.02 0.14 9.85
C TRP A 26 -2.70 -0.19 10.56
N GLY A 27 -1.62 0.41 10.07
CA GLY A 27 -0.29 0.29 10.68
C GLY A 27 -0.14 1.26 11.86
N TYR A 28 -0.53 0.86 13.07
CA TYR A 28 -0.46 1.73 14.27
C TYR A 28 0.91 2.36 14.56
N ARG A 29 2.00 1.69 14.19
CA ARG A 29 3.37 2.20 14.39
C ARG A 29 3.80 3.24 13.35
N VAL A 30 3.17 3.23 12.18
CA VAL A 30 3.43 4.17 11.09
C VAL A 30 2.30 5.19 10.94
N ASN A 31 1.21 5.01 11.68
CA ASN A 31 0.01 5.84 11.71
C ASN A 31 -0.62 6.07 10.33
N ALA A 32 -0.69 5.00 9.53
CA ALA A 32 -1.23 5.03 8.18
C ALA A 32 -1.89 3.69 7.81
N SER A 33 -2.80 3.73 6.85
CA SER A 33 -3.31 2.52 6.19
C SER A 33 -2.20 1.94 5.32
N VAL A 34 -1.98 0.63 5.42
CA VAL A 34 -0.94 -0.09 4.68
C VAL A 34 -1.61 -1.23 3.93
N ALA A 35 -1.24 -1.40 2.66
CA ALA A 35 -1.68 -2.53 1.85
C ALA A 35 -0.49 -3.22 1.17
N LEU A 36 -0.59 -4.54 1.07
CA LEU A 36 0.19 -5.33 0.12
C LEU A 36 -0.63 -5.50 -1.15
N ALA A 37 0.05 -5.52 -2.28
CA ALA A 37 -0.59 -5.44 -3.58
C ALA A 37 0.24 -6.13 -4.67
N MET A 38 -0.47 -6.66 -5.66
CA MET A 38 0.11 -7.00 -6.96
C MET A 38 -0.20 -5.85 -7.92
N VAL A 39 0.83 -5.32 -8.57
CA VAL A 39 0.71 -4.19 -9.51
C VAL A 39 1.54 -4.48 -10.77
N ARG A 40 1.18 -3.85 -11.88
CA ARG A 40 1.96 -3.85 -13.12
C ARG A 40 3.43 -3.48 -12.81
N ALA A 41 4.36 -4.25 -13.36
CA ALA A 41 5.77 -4.22 -12.94
C ALA A 41 6.46 -2.86 -13.16
N ASP A 42 6.07 -2.11 -14.20
CA ASP A 42 6.57 -0.76 -14.50
C ASP A 42 6.15 0.29 -13.45
N LEU A 43 5.15 -0.02 -12.62
CA LEU A 43 4.62 0.85 -11.56
C LEU A 43 5.03 0.40 -10.15
N ALA A 44 5.83 -0.66 -10.03
CA ALA A 44 6.26 -1.22 -8.74
C ALA A 44 7.49 -0.51 -8.13
N ALA A 45 7.99 0.54 -8.77
CA ALA A 45 9.16 1.28 -8.27
C ALA A 45 8.81 2.10 -7.01
N PRO A 46 9.64 2.10 -5.96
CA PRO A 46 9.41 2.92 -4.77
C PRO A 46 9.24 4.40 -5.10
N GLY A 47 8.30 5.06 -4.44
CA GLY A 47 7.92 6.45 -4.69
C GLY A 47 6.89 6.65 -5.79
N THR A 48 6.52 5.60 -6.55
CA THR A 48 5.43 5.67 -7.54
C THR A 48 4.11 6.00 -6.84
N GLU A 49 3.42 7.03 -7.32
CA GLU A 49 2.10 7.40 -6.83
C GLU A 49 1.02 6.60 -7.55
N LEU A 50 0.09 6.06 -6.77
CA LEU A 50 -1.04 5.25 -7.23
C LEU A 50 -2.30 5.72 -6.50
N GLU A 51 -3.45 5.21 -6.93
CA GLU A 51 -4.70 5.35 -6.18
C GLU A 51 -5.24 3.96 -5.83
N VAL A 52 -5.73 3.77 -4.61
CA VAL A 52 -6.45 2.56 -4.20
C VAL A 52 -7.91 2.93 -4.03
N GLU A 53 -8.80 2.20 -4.68
CA GLU A 53 -10.24 2.39 -4.50
C GLU A 53 -10.72 1.70 -3.23
N ILE A 54 -11.28 2.47 -2.29
CA ILE A 54 -11.81 1.99 -1.03
C ILE A 54 -13.27 2.43 -0.96
N TYR A 55 -14.20 1.49 -1.16
CA TYR A 55 -15.66 1.71 -1.12
C TYR A 55 -16.13 2.92 -1.96
N GLY A 56 -15.64 3.02 -3.20
CA GLY A 56 -16.00 4.11 -4.12
C GLY A 56 -15.19 5.40 -3.96
N GLN A 57 -14.27 5.47 -2.99
CA GLN A 57 -13.33 6.59 -2.86
C GLN A 57 -11.93 6.18 -3.34
N ARG A 58 -11.36 6.94 -4.28
CA ARG A 58 -9.95 6.80 -4.66
C ARG A 58 -9.06 7.49 -3.64
N CYS A 59 -8.21 6.71 -2.98
CA CYS A 59 -7.27 7.17 -1.99
C CYS A 59 -5.85 7.13 -2.54
N LYS A 60 -5.11 8.23 -2.46
CA LYS A 60 -3.70 8.27 -2.87
C LYS A 60 -2.87 7.27 -2.06
N ALA A 61 -2.04 6.50 -2.74
CA ALA A 61 -1.06 5.59 -2.17
C ALA A 61 0.31 5.82 -2.82
N VAL A 62 1.37 5.44 -2.10
CA VAL A 62 2.76 5.56 -2.59
C VAL A 62 3.43 4.21 -2.40
N VAL A 63 4.00 3.66 -3.47
CA VAL A 63 4.76 2.42 -3.42
C VAL A 63 5.95 2.59 -2.49
N GLN A 64 6.09 1.70 -1.52
CA GLN A 64 7.16 1.73 -0.53
C GLN A 64 8.36 0.91 -1.00
N ALA A 65 9.53 1.17 -0.40
CA ALA A 65 10.70 0.33 -0.64
C ALA A 65 10.44 -1.11 -0.18
N ASP A 66 11.16 -2.07 -0.76
CA ASP A 66 11.14 -3.48 -0.34
C ASP A 66 11.84 -3.64 1.01
N ALA A 67 11.13 -3.26 2.07
CA ALA A 67 11.56 -3.33 3.45
C ALA A 67 10.34 -3.22 4.39
N PRO A 68 10.46 -3.66 5.66
CA PRO A 68 9.47 -3.35 6.67
C PRO A 68 9.30 -1.84 6.84
N LEU A 69 8.05 -1.37 6.92
CA LEU A 69 7.76 0.04 7.17
C LEU A 69 8.17 0.50 8.58
N TRP A 70 8.46 -0.43 9.48
CA TRP A 70 8.89 -0.16 10.84
C TRP A 70 9.96 -1.15 11.28
N ASP A 71 11.00 -0.63 11.94
CA ASP A 71 12.20 -1.38 12.35
C ASP A 71 12.83 -2.23 11.22
N PRO A 72 13.17 -1.63 10.07
CA PRO A 72 13.71 -2.38 8.92
C PRO A 72 15.07 -3.05 9.22
N LYS A 73 15.77 -2.62 10.28
CA LYS A 73 17.05 -3.18 10.71
C LYS A 73 16.89 -4.28 11.79
N ASN A 74 15.67 -4.55 12.24
CA ASN A 74 15.36 -5.46 13.34
C ASN A 74 16.13 -5.13 14.63
N GLU A 75 16.39 -3.86 14.91
CA GLU A 75 17.15 -3.41 16.08
C GLU A 75 16.44 -3.81 17.39
N ARG A 76 15.11 -3.87 17.40
CA ARG A 76 14.33 -4.22 18.60
C ARG A 76 14.26 -5.73 18.87
N LEU A 77 14.37 -6.55 17.83
CA LEU A 77 14.32 -8.02 17.98
C LEU A 77 15.69 -8.63 18.30
N ARG A 78 16.78 -7.92 17.97
CA ARG A 78 18.16 -8.41 18.13
C ARG A 78 18.78 -8.10 19.50
N ALA A 79 18.10 -7.32 20.34
CA ALA A 79 18.58 -6.89 21.66
C ALA A 79 18.47 -7.99 22.72
#